data_AF-M0BYX9-F1
#
_entry.id   AF-M0BYX9-F1
#
_cell.length_a   1.000
_cell.length_b   1.000
_cell.length_c   1.000
_cell.angle_alpha   90.00
_cell.angle_beta   90.00
_cell.angle_gamma   90.00
#
_symmetry.space_group_name_H-M   'P 1'
#
loop_
_entity.id
_entity.type
_entity.pdbx_description
1 polymer ?
#
loop_
_entity_poly.entity_id
_entity_poly.type
_entity_poly.pdbx_seq_one_letter_code
_entity_poly.pdbx_strand_id
1 'polypeptide(L)'
;MVEDLLEGVIEGQGTWFAVVVLVVGAVVLTYSVEKLISYLTRAAMGFGVSIFALAIVFTGLEFDDTAVALVFGAGGLEDAALGTALGTALAITGITLAVAAIARPFPVDVPRDYLVLFALSPLLLVPFVLAGTLTAVHGLLLVAAFAALLGYVVVRESQRDVPVFRDSEIAERIEADGGVPLEEVSLAELDSRTVLEEIPEDRFVTDAAYEAAFWLGLSVLALGGLVVGSIMLQASSEVLVESWGIEETVFGATVLTLVLTFENLLLTIEPVRRGIPEIGVGHVVGSVIFSVTANVGVIAFVAEVTIPPAVLVFHLPAVIVLTAVAAAVIASGRLRRGHGYALAGLYVAYWLVAIFAFGGVPIPG
;
A
#
# COMPACT_ATOMS: atom_id res chain seq x y z
N MET A 1 17.41 -14.08 -5.88
CA MET A 1 18.24 -14.96 -5.01
C MET A 1 17.41 -15.82 -4.05
N VAL A 2 16.55 -15.28 -3.17
CA VAL A 2 15.66 -16.14 -2.34
C VAL A 2 14.50 -16.69 -3.17
N GLU A 3 13.94 -15.85 -4.04
CA GLU A 3 12.90 -16.20 -5.01
C GLU A 3 13.36 -17.29 -5.98
N ASP A 4 14.46 -17.08 -6.70
CA ASP A 4 15.00 -18.06 -7.66
C ASP A 4 15.44 -19.38 -6.98
N LEU A 5 15.86 -19.33 -5.70
CA LEU A 5 16.10 -20.56 -4.92
C LEU A 5 14.80 -21.31 -4.62
N LEU A 6 13.73 -20.58 -4.29
CA LEU A 6 12.43 -21.15 -4.01
C LEU A 6 11.81 -21.71 -5.30
N GLU A 7 11.90 -20.98 -6.41
CA GLU A 7 11.47 -21.39 -7.74
C GLU A 7 12.13 -22.72 -8.15
N GLY A 8 13.46 -22.83 -8.07
CA GLY A 8 14.16 -24.08 -8.38
C GLY A 8 13.78 -25.25 -7.46
N VAL A 9 13.45 -24.97 -6.19
CA VAL A 9 12.90 -26.00 -5.28
C VAL A 9 11.50 -26.42 -5.72
N ILE A 10 10.67 -25.47 -6.14
CA ILE A 10 9.30 -25.74 -6.59
C ILE A 10 9.31 -26.56 -7.88
N GLU A 11 10.08 -26.14 -8.87
CA GLU A 11 10.27 -26.87 -10.13
C GLU A 11 10.72 -28.31 -9.89
N GLY A 12 11.68 -28.51 -8.99
CA GLY A 12 12.23 -29.83 -8.66
C GLY A 12 11.20 -30.79 -8.05
N GLN A 13 10.13 -30.27 -7.42
CA GLN A 13 9.03 -31.07 -6.85
C GLN A 13 7.81 -31.17 -7.78
N GLY A 14 7.72 -30.27 -8.77
CA GLY A 14 6.67 -30.22 -9.78
C GLY A 14 5.45 -29.38 -9.42
N THR A 15 4.50 -29.27 -10.35
CA THR A 15 3.37 -28.32 -10.30
C THR A 15 2.43 -28.49 -9.11
N TRP A 16 2.26 -29.70 -8.58
CA TRP A 16 1.43 -29.91 -7.38
C TRP A 16 2.02 -29.19 -6.16
N PHE A 17 3.35 -29.14 -6.05
CA PHE A 17 4.03 -28.46 -4.96
C PHE A 17 3.94 -26.94 -5.14
N ALA A 18 4.00 -26.46 -6.39
CA ALA A 18 3.72 -25.06 -6.71
C ALA A 18 2.34 -24.63 -6.20
N VAL A 19 1.28 -25.43 -6.43
CA VAL A 19 -0.07 -25.14 -5.89
C VAL A 19 -0.06 -25.10 -4.36
N VAL A 20 0.65 -26.01 -3.68
CA VAL A 20 0.75 -26.00 -2.22
C VAL A 20 1.45 -24.74 -1.73
N VAL A 21 2.58 -24.36 -2.33
CA VAL A 21 3.31 -23.14 -1.98
C VAL A 21 2.47 -21.89 -2.25
N LEU A 22 1.70 -21.84 -3.35
CA LEU A 22 0.77 -20.76 -3.65
C LEU A 22 -0.28 -20.59 -2.55
N VAL A 23 -0.92 -21.70 -2.13
CA VAL A 23 -1.95 -21.66 -1.07
C VAL A 23 -1.34 -21.26 0.27
N VAL A 24 -0.19 -21.82 0.63
CA VAL A 24 0.51 -21.46 1.88
C VAL A 24 0.94 -19.99 1.84
N GLY A 25 1.45 -19.50 0.72
CA GLY A 25 1.83 -18.11 0.51
C GLY A 25 0.65 -17.17 0.71
N ALA A 26 -0.51 -17.48 0.12
CA ALA A 26 -1.75 -16.71 0.31
C ALA A 26 -2.20 -16.66 1.78
N VAL A 27 -2.09 -17.80 2.49
CA VAL A 27 -2.44 -17.90 3.92
C VAL A 27 -1.47 -17.09 4.78
N VAL A 28 -0.16 -17.23 4.55
CA VAL A 28 0.88 -16.46 5.26
C VAL A 28 0.67 -14.97 5.04
N LEU A 29 0.46 -14.55 3.79
CA LEU A 29 0.24 -13.16 3.43
C LEU A 29 -0.99 -12.59 4.13
N THR A 30 -2.13 -13.28 4.05
CA THR A 30 -3.38 -12.85 4.70
C THR A 30 -3.21 -12.76 6.23
N TYR A 31 -2.64 -13.79 6.84
CA TYR A 31 -2.39 -13.82 8.29
C TYR A 31 -1.44 -12.70 8.74
N SER A 32 -0.40 -12.41 7.95
CA SER A 32 0.53 -11.32 8.22
C SER A 32 -0.16 -9.97 8.17
N VAL A 33 -1.06 -9.72 7.20
CA VAL A 33 -1.83 -8.47 7.14
C VAL A 33 -2.72 -8.30 8.37
N GLU A 34 -3.45 -9.35 8.77
CA GLU A 34 -4.30 -9.33 9.96
C GLU A 34 -3.52 -9.03 11.25
N LYS A 35 -2.36 -9.67 11.41
CA LYS A 35 -1.47 -9.44 12.55
C LYS A 35 -0.83 -8.05 12.50
N LEU A 36 -0.44 -7.58 11.31
CA LEU A 36 0.11 -6.24 11.13
C LEU A 36 -0.88 -5.17 11.57
N ILE A 37 -2.14 -5.27 11.15
CA ILE A 37 -3.23 -4.35 11.56
C ILE A 37 -3.35 -4.32 13.09
N SER A 38 -3.39 -5.50 13.69
CA SER A 38 -3.51 -5.69 15.13
C SER A 38 -2.35 -5.06 15.92
N TYR A 39 -1.12 -5.31 15.46
CA TYR A 39 0.09 -4.84 16.12
C TYR A 39 0.30 -3.33 15.92
N LEU A 40 0.01 -2.79 14.73
CA LEU A 40 0.08 -1.36 14.48
C LEU A 40 -0.93 -0.59 15.32
N THR A 41 -2.14 -1.13 15.50
CA THR A 41 -3.17 -0.52 16.34
C THR A 41 -2.68 -0.39 17.79
N ARG A 42 -2.04 -1.43 18.33
CA ARG A 42 -1.50 -1.42 19.70
C ARG A 42 -0.24 -0.59 19.85
N ALA A 43 0.65 -0.62 18.87
CA ALA A 43 1.81 0.25 18.83
C ALA A 43 1.38 1.73 18.83
N ALA A 44 0.36 2.09 18.04
CA ALA A 44 -0.18 3.44 17.99
C ALA A 44 -0.72 3.89 19.35
N MET A 45 -1.54 3.05 20.01
CA MET A 45 -2.07 3.35 21.34
C MET A 45 -0.96 3.51 22.37
N GLY A 46 0.03 2.60 22.38
CA GLY A 46 1.13 2.64 23.33
C GLY A 46 2.07 3.84 23.15
N PHE A 47 2.29 4.29 21.90
CA PHE A 47 3.08 5.49 21.62
C PHE A 47 2.26 6.79 21.68
N GLY A 48 0.93 6.71 21.73
CA GLY A 48 0.05 7.87 21.63
C GLY A 48 0.11 8.57 20.27
N VAL A 49 0.45 7.85 19.19
CA VAL A 49 0.56 8.40 17.83
C VAL A 49 -0.63 7.97 16.98
N SER A 50 -0.86 8.65 15.85
CA SER A 50 -1.89 8.23 14.90
C SER A 50 -1.58 6.89 14.25
N ILE A 51 -2.59 6.01 14.24
CA ILE A 51 -2.58 4.78 13.44
C ILE A 51 -2.34 5.07 11.97
N PHE A 52 -2.93 6.14 11.44
CA PHE A 52 -2.76 6.54 10.05
C PHE A 52 -1.29 6.86 9.73
N ALA A 53 -0.60 7.56 10.64
CA ALA A 53 0.82 7.87 10.50
C ALA A 53 1.69 6.60 10.56
N LEU A 54 1.39 5.67 11.48
CA LEU A 54 2.08 4.38 11.51
C LEU A 54 1.79 3.54 10.26
N ALA A 55 0.57 3.56 9.73
CA ALA A 55 0.24 2.88 8.49
C ALA A 55 1.07 3.44 7.32
N ILE A 56 1.16 4.76 7.15
CA ILE A 56 2.04 5.36 6.13
C ILE A 56 3.48 4.82 6.23
N VAL A 57 4.02 4.72 7.45
CA VAL A 57 5.41 4.28 7.66
C VAL A 57 5.58 2.78 7.42
N PHE A 58 4.64 1.94 7.88
CA PHE A 58 4.81 0.49 7.89
C PHE A 58 4.24 -0.19 6.65
N THR A 59 3.09 0.26 6.17
CA THR A 59 2.41 -0.33 5.00
C THR A 59 2.53 0.54 3.76
N GLY A 60 2.80 1.84 3.89
CA GLY A 60 2.98 2.74 2.75
C GLY A 60 4.39 2.73 2.15
N LEU A 61 5.40 2.21 2.88
CA LEU A 61 6.72 1.94 2.33
C LEU A 61 6.68 0.57 1.66
N GLU A 62 6.44 0.56 0.34
CA GLU A 62 6.33 -0.67 -0.46
C GLU A 62 7.73 -1.25 -0.73
N PHE A 63 8.29 -1.91 0.29
CA PHE A 63 9.66 -2.42 0.28
C PHE A 63 9.86 -3.51 -0.78
N ASP A 64 8.85 -4.34 -1.00
CA ASP A 64 8.76 -5.37 -2.02
C ASP A 64 8.73 -4.77 -3.44
N ASP A 65 7.88 -3.76 -3.69
CA ASP A 65 7.87 -3.00 -4.96
C ASP A 65 9.24 -2.38 -5.26
N THR A 66 9.91 -1.87 -4.23
CA THR A 66 11.25 -1.28 -4.37
C THR A 66 12.27 -2.33 -4.77
N ALA A 67 12.19 -3.54 -4.22
CA ALA A 67 13.11 -4.63 -4.57
C ALA A 67 12.95 -5.02 -6.05
N VAL A 68 11.71 -5.14 -6.53
CA VAL A 68 11.39 -5.42 -7.93
C VAL A 68 11.93 -4.30 -8.84
N ALA A 69 11.66 -3.04 -8.48
CA ALA A 69 12.12 -1.87 -9.22
C ALA A 69 13.65 -1.80 -9.31
N LEU A 70 14.35 -2.17 -8.23
CA LEU A 70 15.81 -2.28 -8.19
C LEU A 70 16.34 -3.40 -9.10
N VAL A 71 15.67 -4.56 -9.14
CA VAL A 71 16.04 -5.68 -10.03
C VAL A 71 15.90 -5.26 -11.49
N PHE A 72 14.80 -4.61 -11.86
CA PHE A 72 14.61 -4.10 -13.23
C PHE A 72 15.62 -3.01 -13.59
N GLY A 73 15.86 -2.05 -12.69
CA GLY A 73 16.85 -0.99 -12.91
C GLY A 73 18.28 -1.54 -13.08
N ALA A 74 18.68 -2.52 -12.27
CA ALA A 74 20.00 -3.15 -12.39
C ALA A 74 20.11 -4.09 -13.61
N GLY A 75 18.98 -4.61 -14.09
CA GLY A 75 18.88 -5.50 -15.25
C GLY A 75 18.86 -4.80 -16.61
N GLY A 76 18.97 -3.46 -16.67
CA GLY A 76 18.86 -2.71 -17.92
C GLY A 76 17.43 -2.57 -18.44
N LEU A 77 16.43 -2.71 -17.55
CA LEU A 77 15.01 -2.57 -17.82
C LEU A 77 14.48 -1.32 -17.08
N GLU A 78 15.11 -0.16 -17.28
CA GLU A 78 14.77 1.04 -16.51
C GLU A 78 13.36 1.55 -16.84
N ASP A 79 12.93 1.40 -18.09
CA ASP A 79 11.58 1.73 -18.55
C ASP A 79 10.53 0.85 -17.85
N ALA A 80 10.85 -0.43 -17.62
CA ALA A 80 10.04 -1.35 -16.83
C ALA A 80 9.89 -0.86 -15.40
N ALA A 81 11.00 -0.52 -14.76
CA ALA A 81 11.03 -0.08 -13.37
C ALA A 81 10.19 1.20 -13.17
N LEU A 82 10.32 2.17 -14.07
CA LEU A 82 9.51 3.40 -14.05
C LEU A 82 8.03 3.09 -14.32
N GLY A 83 7.75 2.20 -15.27
CA GLY A 83 6.41 1.73 -15.60
C GLY A 83 5.71 1.10 -14.39
N THR A 84 6.42 0.23 -13.66
CA THR A 84 5.93 -0.39 -12.43
C THR A 84 5.62 0.66 -11.37
N ALA A 85 6.52 1.61 -11.09
CA ALA A 85 6.29 2.63 -10.06
C ALA A 85 5.05 3.51 -10.34
N LEU A 86 4.84 3.94 -11.59
CA LEU A 86 3.64 4.70 -11.97
C LEU A 86 2.39 3.80 -12.05
N GLY A 87 2.56 2.56 -12.50
CA GLY A 87 1.52 1.54 -12.58
C GLY A 87 0.94 1.18 -11.22
N THR A 88 1.80 0.95 -10.22
CA THR A 88 1.41 0.72 -8.82
C THR A 88 0.61 1.91 -8.28
N ALA A 89 1.08 3.16 -8.47
CA ALA A 89 0.34 4.33 -8.01
C ALA A 89 -1.07 4.43 -8.63
N LEU A 90 -1.19 4.11 -9.93
CA LEU A 90 -2.48 4.05 -10.62
C LEU A 90 -3.35 2.90 -10.14
N ALA A 91 -2.78 1.72 -9.90
CA ALA A 91 -3.51 0.55 -9.41
C ALA A 91 -4.04 0.81 -7.99
N ILE A 92 -3.22 1.38 -7.11
CA ILE A 92 -3.60 1.65 -5.73
C ILE A 92 -4.76 2.65 -5.65
N THR A 93 -4.68 3.74 -6.41
CA THR A 93 -5.75 4.74 -6.46
C THR A 93 -6.98 4.28 -7.25
N GLY A 94 -6.75 3.53 -8.32
CA GLY A 94 -7.75 3.20 -9.33
C GLY A 94 -8.51 1.91 -9.09
N ILE A 95 -7.85 0.85 -8.64
CA ILE A 95 -8.48 -0.45 -8.37
C ILE A 95 -8.49 -0.79 -6.88
N THR A 96 -7.41 -0.58 -6.15
CA THR A 96 -7.31 -1.00 -4.74
C THR A 96 -8.29 -0.23 -3.86
N LEU A 97 -8.20 1.10 -3.84
CA LEU A 97 -9.12 1.96 -3.11
C LEU A 97 -10.57 1.80 -3.61
N ALA A 98 -10.72 1.60 -4.93
CA ALA A 98 -12.02 1.42 -5.56
C ALA A 98 -12.74 0.15 -5.09
N VAL A 99 -12.04 -0.99 -5.11
CA VAL A 99 -12.59 -2.28 -4.68
C VAL A 99 -12.92 -2.23 -3.19
N ALA A 100 -12.08 -1.62 -2.35
CA ALA A 100 -12.39 -1.43 -0.94
C ALA A 100 -13.71 -0.66 -0.74
N ALA A 101 -13.88 0.46 -1.44
CA ALA A 101 -15.10 1.27 -1.38
C ALA A 101 -16.35 0.57 -1.95
N ILE A 102 -16.19 -0.26 -2.99
CA ILE A 102 -17.29 -1.05 -3.59
C ILE A 102 -17.70 -2.18 -2.64
N ALA A 103 -16.73 -2.93 -2.14
CA ALA A 103 -16.92 -4.08 -1.27
C ALA A 103 -17.64 -3.66 0.01
N ARG A 104 -17.12 -2.64 0.70
CA ARG A 104 -17.69 -2.14 1.95
C ARG A 104 -17.53 -0.62 2.07
N PRO A 105 -18.56 0.19 1.85
CA PRO A 105 -18.50 1.63 2.11
C PRO A 105 -18.07 1.93 3.56
N PHE A 106 -17.12 2.84 3.75
CA PHE A 106 -16.51 3.11 5.05
C PHE A 106 -16.35 4.62 5.31
N PRO A 107 -16.49 5.07 6.58
CA PRO A 107 -16.11 6.42 6.97
C PRO A 107 -14.59 6.57 6.89
N VAL A 108 -14.12 7.77 6.57
CA VAL A 108 -12.69 8.06 6.58
C VAL A 108 -12.45 9.46 7.12
N ASP A 109 -11.55 9.59 8.08
CA ASP A 109 -11.11 10.89 8.58
C ASP A 109 -9.60 11.04 8.40
N VAL A 110 -9.22 11.68 7.29
CA VAL A 110 -7.81 11.98 6.99
C VAL A 110 -7.57 13.47 7.16
N PRO A 111 -6.51 13.87 7.89
CA PRO A 111 -6.09 15.27 7.97
C PRO A 111 -5.93 15.91 6.59
N ARG A 112 -6.50 17.12 6.42
CA ARG A 112 -6.59 17.80 5.11
C ARG A 112 -5.23 18.03 4.46
N ASP A 113 -4.23 18.41 5.23
CA ASP A 113 -2.83 18.50 4.82
C ASP A 113 -2.28 17.18 4.29
N TYR A 114 -2.53 16.05 4.94
CA TYR A 114 -2.10 14.75 4.43
C TYR A 114 -2.76 14.45 3.08
N LEU A 115 -4.03 14.82 2.91
CA LEU A 115 -4.71 14.74 1.60
C LEU A 115 -4.13 15.69 0.56
N VAL A 116 -3.68 16.89 0.97
CA VAL A 116 -3.00 17.83 0.07
C VAL A 116 -1.64 17.27 -0.34
N LEU A 117 -0.87 16.71 0.60
CA LEU A 117 0.41 16.07 0.28
C LEU A 117 0.21 14.90 -0.67
N PHE A 118 -0.80 14.07 -0.43
CA PHE A 118 -1.20 12.98 -1.33
C PHE A 118 -1.59 13.48 -2.72
N ALA A 119 -2.46 14.49 -2.82
CA ALA A 119 -2.91 15.03 -4.11
C ALA A 119 -1.79 15.69 -4.91
N LEU A 120 -0.84 16.34 -4.22
CA LEU A 120 0.26 17.07 -4.86
C LEU A 120 1.51 16.22 -5.08
N SER A 121 1.65 15.05 -4.46
CA SER A 121 2.87 14.24 -4.58
C SER A 121 3.24 13.88 -6.02
N PRO A 122 2.31 13.56 -6.95
CA PRO A 122 2.70 13.26 -8.32
C PRO A 122 3.22 14.48 -9.07
N LEU A 123 2.88 15.70 -8.64
CA LEU A 123 3.40 16.93 -9.25
C LEU A 123 4.90 17.11 -8.99
N LEU A 124 5.45 16.46 -7.96
CA LEU A 124 6.89 16.47 -7.69
C LEU A 124 7.69 15.82 -8.82
N LEU A 125 7.12 14.88 -9.57
CA LEU A 125 7.77 14.24 -10.72
C LEU A 125 7.85 15.14 -11.96
N VAL A 126 6.96 16.12 -12.10
CA VAL A 126 6.83 16.97 -13.30
C VAL A 126 8.17 17.61 -13.73
N PRO A 127 8.93 18.32 -12.86
CA PRO A 127 10.19 18.93 -13.30
C PRO A 127 11.22 17.91 -13.78
N PHE A 128 11.25 16.72 -13.19
CA PHE A 128 12.20 15.67 -13.55
C PHE A 128 11.81 14.95 -14.85
N VAL A 129 10.51 14.72 -15.04
CA VAL A 129 9.96 14.16 -16.28
C VAL A 129 10.14 15.14 -17.46
N LEU A 130 10.00 16.45 -17.23
CA LEU A 130 10.28 17.49 -18.23
C LEU A 130 11.76 17.61 -18.59
N ALA A 131 12.68 17.20 -17.71
CA ALA A 131 14.11 17.20 -18.02
C ALA A 131 14.49 16.13 -19.06
N GLY A 132 13.61 15.13 -19.29
CA GLY A 132 13.79 14.08 -20.28
C GLY A 132 14.67 12.92 -19.84
N THR A 133 15.55 13.11 -18.84
CA THR A 133 16.32 12.03 -18.21
C THR A 133 16.33 12.13 -16.68
N LEU A 134 16.14 10.99 -16.01
CA LEU A 134 16.30 10.86 -14.56
C LEU A 134 17.72 10.38 -14.26
N THR A 135 18.48 11.22 -13.56
CA THR A 135 19.85 10.94 -13.15
C THR A 135 19.87 10.57 -11.67
N ALA A 136 21.00 10.04 -11.18
CA ALA A 136 21.16 9.76 -9.76
C ALA A 136 20.96 10.98 -8.85
N VAL A 137 21.23 12.20 -9.35
CA VAL A 137 20.95 13.44 -8.61
C VAL A 137 19.44 13.68 -8.51
N HIS A 138 18.69 13.50 -9.60
CA HIS A 138 17.23 13.54 -9.58
C HIS A 138 16.67 12.49 -8.61
N GLY A 139 17.26 11.29 -8.62
CA GLY A 139 16.91 10.21 -7.69
C GLY A 139 17.07 10.58 -6.23
N LEU A 140 18.24 11.13 -5.86
CA LEU A 140 18.50 11.61 -4.51
C LEU A 140 17.54 12.72 -4.08
N LEU A 141 17.19 13.65 -4.99
CA LEU A 141 16.23 14.71 -4.72
C LEU A 141 14.83 14.18 -4.46
N LEU A 142 14.38 13.16 -5.20
CA LEU A 142 13.07 12.52 -5.00
C LEU A 142 13.02 11.72 -3.69
N VAL A 143 14.07 10.98 -3.36
CA VAL A 143 14.18 10.29 -2.06
C VAL A 143 14.22 11.29 -0.91
N ALA A 144 14.95 12.40 -1.05
CA ALA A 144 14.98 13.46 -0.06
C ALA A 144 13.62 14.15 0.09
N ALA A 145 12.88 14.36 -1.01
CA ALA A 145 11.52 14.88 -0.98
C ALA A 145 10.58 13.94 -0.24
N PHE A 146 10.65 12.62 -0.51
CA PHE A 146 9.90 11.62 0.23
C PHE A 146 10.21 11.66 1.73
N ALA A 147 11.50 11.65 2.09
CA ALA A 147 11.92 11.71 3.49
C ALA A 147 11.45 13.00 4.19
N ALA A 148 11.43 14.14 3.48
CA ALA A 148 10.91 15.39 4.00
C ALA A 148 9.38 15.36 4.21
N LEU A 149 8.63 14.75 3.27
CA LEU A 149 7.19 14.57 3.39
C LEU A 149 6.83 13.63 4.55
N LEU A 150 7.52 12.49 4.65
CA LEU A 150 7.34 11.54 5.74
C LEU A 150 7.74 12.17 7.08
N GLY A 151 8.87 12.88 7.12
CA GLY A 151 9.33 13.63 8.28
C GLY A 151 8.31 14.69 8.71
N TYR A 152 7.67 15.39 7.77
CA TYR A 152 6.59 16.31 8.08
C TYR A 152 5.40 15.60 8.75
N VAL A 153 4.95 14.46 8.21
CA VAL A 153 3.85 13.67 8.79
C VAL A 153 4.22 13.21 10.21
N VAL A 154 5.40 12.65 10.40
CA VAL A 154 5.87 12.15 11.71
C VAL A 154 6.03 13.28 12.73
N VAL A 155 6.66 14.40 12.35
CA VAL A 155 6.86 15.55 13.26
C VAL A 155 5.53 16.16 13.64
N ARG A 156 4.65 16.35 12.67
CA ARG A 156 3.32 16.88 12.92
C ARG A 156 2.50 15.99 13.84
N GLU A 157 2.58 14.68 13.66
CA GLU A 157 1.84 13.75 14.50
C GLU A 157 2.38 13.70 15.92
N SER A 158 3.70 13.76 16.11
CA SER A 158 4.30 13.85 17.44
C SER A 158 4.00 15.17 18.18
N GLN A 159 3.51 16.19 17.47
CA GLN A 159 3.10 17.48 18.04
C GLN A 159 1.58 17.58 18.28
N ARG A 160 0.80 16.55 17.94
CA ARG A 160 -0.65 16.53 18.21
C ARG A 160 -0.92 16.03 19.61
N ASP A 161 -1.55 16.86 20.43
CA ASP A 161 -2.00 16.53 21.79
C ASP A 161 -3.22 15.59 21.85
N VAL A 162 -3.66 15.03 20.72
CA VAL A 162 -4.84 14.17 20.66
C VAL A 162 -4.47 12.91 19.87
N PRO A 163 -4.41 11.73 20.51
CA PRO A 163 -4.34 10.47 19.77
C PRO A 163 -5.54 10.45 18.82
N VAL A 164 -5.32 10.17 17.53
CA VAL A 164 -6.36 10.18 16.48
C VAL A 164 -7.25 8.92 16.62
N PHE A 165 -7.89 8.82 17.77
CA PHE A 165 -9.12 8.12 18.05
C PHE A 165 -9.92 9.06 18.92
N ARG A 166 -10.76 9.89 18.30
CA ARG A 166 -11.90 10.54 18.96
C ARG A 166 -12.77 11.22 17.92
N ASP A 167 -13.87 10.56 17.58
CA ASP A 167 -15.23 10.99 17.99
C ASP A 167 -16.35 10.40 17.11
N SER A 168 -16.06 9.75 15.98
CA SER A 168 -17.11 9.35 15.04
C SER A 168 -17.65 7.92 15.21
N GLU A 169 -16.81 6.90 15.43
CA GLU A 169 -17.30 5.51 15.42
C GLU A 169 -17.95 5.02 16.74
N ILE A 170 -17.54 5.56 17.89
CA ILE A 170 -18.13 5.18 19.19
C ILE A 170 -19.49 5.86 19.38
N ALA A 171 -19.64 7.11 18.92
CA ALA A 171 -20.90 7.84 18.99
C ALA A 171 -21.97 7.24 18.06
N GLU A 172 -21.60 6.85 16.83
CA GLU A 172 -22.54 6.31 15.84
C GLU A 172 -23.00 4.88 16.20
N ARG A 173 -22.18 4.08 16.90
CA ARG A 173 -22.60 2.76 17.41
C ARG A 173 -23.55 2.84 18.61
N ILE A 174 -23.51 3.93 19.39
CA ILE A 174 -24.43 4.14 20.53
C ILE A 174 -25.82 4.62 20.06
N GLU A 175 -25.89 5.42 18.99
CA GLU A 175 -27.16 5.85 18.40
C GLU A 175 -27.95 4.71 17.73
N ALA A 176 -27.28 3.66 17.24
CA ALA A 176 -27.92 2.53 16.58
C ALA A 176 -28.62 1.55 17.55
N ASP A 177 -28.12 1.40 18.78
CA ASP A 177 -28.63 0.44 19.78
C ASP A 177 -29.45 1.09 20.91
N GLY A 178 -29.72 2.40 20.85
CA GLY A 178 -30.55 3.12 21.84
C GLY A 178 -29.91 3.25 23.23
N GLY A 179 -28.59 3.44 23.29
CA GLY A 179 -27.80 3.45 24.54
C GLY A 179 -27.82 4.74 25.36
N VAL A 180 -27.49 4.58 26.65
CA VAL A 180 -27.50 5.54 27.78
C VAL A 180 -26.55 6.73 27.56
N PRO A 181 -26.84 7.94 28.08
CA PRO A 181 -25.98 9.12 27.94
C PRO A 181 -24.54 8.89 28.46
N LEU A 182 -23.57 9.48 27.76
CA LEU A 182 -22.12 9.43 28.01
C LEU A 182 -21.66 9.82 29.43
N GLU A 183 -22.56 10.34 30.26
CA GLU A 183 -22.27 10.74 31.64
C GLU A 183 -22.15 9.55 32.61
N GLU A 184 -22.59 8.34 32.21
CA GLU A 184 -22.54 7.12 33.05
C GLU A 184 -21.42 6.12 32.69
N VAL A 185 -20.60 6.38 31.67
CA VAL A 185 -19.54 5.44 31.23
C VAL A 185 -18.17 5.89 31.75
N SER A 186 -17.57 5.08 32.61
CA SER A 186 -16.19 5.28 33.09
C SER A 186 -15.20 5.06 31.93
N LEU A 187 -14.29 6.02 31.71
CA LEU A 187 -13.19 5.93 30.73
C LEU A 187 -12.34 4.66 30.86
N ALA A 188 -12.30 4.04 32.05
CA ALA A 188 -11.58 2.79 32.30
C ALA A 188 -12.30 1.53 31.78
N GLU A 189 -13.62 1.57 31.54
CA GLU A 189 -14.39 0.43 31.00
C GLU A 189 -14.42 0.41 29.46
N LEU A 190 -14.14 1.55 28.83
CA LEU A 190 -14.00 1.69 27.38
C LEU A 190 -12.69 1.09 26.84
N ASP A 191 -11.64 1.07 27.67
CA ASP A 191 -10.28 0.71 27.29
C ASP A 191 -10.07 -0.81 27.08
N SER A 192 -10.91 -1.66 27.68
CA SER A 192 -10.64 -3.11 27.74
C SER A 192 -11.57 -4.00 26.92
N ARG A 193 -12.70 -3.50 26.41
CA ARG A 193 -13.79 -4.40 25.95
C ARG A 193 -14.30 -4.28 24.52
N THR A 194 -14.00 -3.24 23.75
CA THR A 194 -14.92 -2.92 22.64
C THR A 194 -14.37 -2.76 21.23
N VAL A 195 -13.06 -2.85 20.98
CA VAL A 195 -12.55 -2.64 19.60
C VAL A 195 -11.44 -3.58 19.15
N LEU A 196 -10.71 -4.22 20.06
CA LEU A 196 -9.60 -5.10 19.70
C LEU A 196 -9.96 -6.56 19.97
N GLU A 197 -9.85 -7.39 18.95
CA GLU A 197 -9.88 -8.84 19.07
C GLU A 197 -8.88 -9.26 20.18
N GLU A 198 -9.26 -10.17 21.09
CA GLU A 198 -8.33 -10.72 22.07
C GLU A 198 -7.21 -11.43 21.31
N ILE A 199 -5.99 -10.92 21.43
CA ILE A 199 -4.85 -11.44 20.70
C ILE A 199 -4.01 -12.24 21.70
N PRO A 200 -3.68 -13.52 21.41
CA PRO A 200 -2.97 -14.39 22.34
C PRO A 200 -1.67 -13.80 22.90
N GLU A 201 -1.06 -12.88 22.19
CA GLU A 201 0.19 -12.22 22.52
C GLU A 201 0.04 -11.16 23.63
N ASP A 202 -1.18 -10.69 23.95
CA ASP A 202 -1.43 -9.74 25.05
C ASP A 202 -0.86 -10.21 26.37
N ARG A 203 -1.03 -11.51 26.65
CA ARG A 203 -0.59 -12.18 27.88
C ARG A 203 0.89 -11.98 28.22
N PHE A 204 1.71 -11.57 27.26
CA PHE A 204 3.14 -11.44 27.44
C PHE A 204 3.58 -10.03 27.83
N VAL A 205 2.75 -9.00 27.61
CA VAL A 205 3.23 -7.60 27.59
C VAL A 205 2.29 -6.59 28.28
N THR A 206 1.07 -6.99 28.68
CA THR A 206 0.16 -6.11 29.44
C THR A 206 0.87 -5.47 30.65
N ASP A 207 0.77 -4.15 30.78
CA ASP A 207 1.37 -3.30 31.84
C ASP A 207 2.92 -3.18 31.81
N ALA A 208 3.57 -3.55 30.70
CA ALA A 208 5.02 -3.38 30.56
C ALA A 208 5.41 -2.00 30.01
N ALA A 209 6.46 -1.38 30.56
CA ALA A 209 6.98 -0.09 30.08
C ALA A 209 7.47 -0.09 28.61
N TYR A 210 7.68 -1.28 28.03
CA TYR A 210 8.12 -1.47 26.64
C TYR A 210 7.00 -1.94 25.71
N GLU A 211 5.75 -1.88 26.14
CA GLU A 211 4.59 -2.41 25.41
C GLU A 211 4.50 -1.87 23.97
N ALA A 212 4.60 -0.55 23.80
CA ALA A 212 4.55 0.09 22.49
C ALA A 212 5.66 -0.40 21.55
N ALA A 213 6.90 -0.49 22.05
CA ALA A 213 8.06 -0.93 21.28
C ALA A 213 7.98 -2.43 20.93
N PHE A 214 7.40 -3.24 21.81
CA PHE A 214 7.16 -4.66 21.54
C PHE A 214 6.17 -4.86 20.40
N TRP A 215 5.04 -4.16 20.44
CA TRP A 215 4.04 -4.20 19.35
C TRP A 215 4.61 -3.69 18.04
N LEU A 216 5.46 -2.66 18.07
CA LEU A 216 6.19 -2.19 16.90
C LEU A 216 7.14 -3.27 16.35
N GLY A 217 7.88 -3.96 17.22
CA GLY A 217 8.75 -5.08 16.83
C GLY A 217 7.97 -6.23 16.19
N LEU A 218 6.79 -6.57 16.73
CA LEU A 218 5.90 -7.56 16.10
C LEU A 218 5.31 -7.07 14.78
N SER A 219 5.08 -5.76 14.62
CA SER A 219 4.66 -5.18 13.34
C SER A 219 5.74 -5.37 12.27
N VAL A 220 7.01 -5.14 12.61
CA VAL A 220 8.15 -5.44 11.71
C VAL A 220 8.21 -6.93 11.36
N LEU A 221 7.98 -7.81 12.34
CA LEU A 221 7.93 -9.26 12.08
C LEU A 221 6.78 -9.63 11.13
N ALA A 222 5.60 -9.03 11.30
CA ALA A 222 4.46 -9.23 10.42
C ALA A 222 4.73 -8.76 8.98
N LEU A 223 5.42 -7.61 8.82
CA LEU A 223 5.92 -7.16 7.51
C LEU A 223 6.89 -8.17 6.89
N GLY A 224 7.78 -8.77 7.69
CA GLY A 224 8.64 -9.85 7.19
C GLY A 224 7.83 -11.04 6.67
N GLY A 225 6.76 -11.42 7.35
CA GLY A 225 5.86 -12.48 6.89
C GLY A 225 5.07 -12.10 5.63
N LEU A 226 4.70 -10.82 5.48
CA LEU A 226 4.06 -10.28 4.27
C LEU A 226 4.97 -10.45 3.05
N VAL A 227 6.23 -10.02 3.16
CA VAL A 227 7.26 -10.20 2.12
C VAL A 227 7.47 -11.67 1.78
N VAL A 228 7.56 -12.56 2.79
CA VAL A 228 7.70 -14.00 2.55
C VAL A 228 6.47 -14.56 1.82
N GLY A 229 5.27 -14.19 2.23
CA GLY A 229 4.03 -14.60 1.55
C GLY A 229 3.99 -14.13 0.10
N SER A 230 4.42 -12.89 -0.17
CA SER A 230 4.50 -12.32 -1.52
C SER A 230 5.50 -13.08 -2.41
N ILE A 231 6.71 -13.37 -1.90
CA ILE A 231 7.73 -14.18 -2.62
C ILE A 231 7.20 -15.59 -2.92
N MET A 232 6.48 -16.21 -1.97
CA MET A 232 5.88 -17.53 -2.21
C MET A 232 4.81 -17.48 -3.31
N LEU A 233 3.99 -16.43 -3.35
CA LEU A 233 2.98 -16.25 -4.39
C LEU A 233 3.61 -16.00 -5.76
N GLN A 234 4.65 -15.18 -5.84
CA GLN A 234 5.36 -14.86 -7.09
C GLN A 234 6.00 -16.13 -7.67
N ALA A 235 6.93 -16.74 -6.94
CA ALA A 235 7.66 -17.94 -7.39
C ALA A 235 6.75 -19.11 -7.75
N SER A 236 5.67 -19.35 -7.00
CA SER A 236 4.75 -20.45 -7.34
C SER A 236 3.86 -20.15 -8.53
N SER A 237 3.49 -18.88 -8.76
CA SER A 237 2.69 -18.47 -9.91
C SER A 237 3.50 -18.55 -11.21
N GLU A 238 4.79 -18.20 -11.17
CA GLU A 238 5.71 -18.33 -12.31
C GLU A 238 5.83 -19.79 -12.76
N VAL A 239 6.21 -20.70 -11.84
CA VAL A 239 6.31 -22.14 -12.16
C VAL A 239 4.99 -22.73 -12.67
N LEU A 240 3.86 -22.32 -12.09
CA LEU A 240 2.55 -22.79 -12.55
C LEU A 240 2.27 -22.40 -14.00
N VAL A 241 2.66 -21.21 -14.42
CA VAL A 241 2.36 -20.75 -15.77
C VAL A 241 3.36 -21.22 -16.80
N GLU A 242 4.64 -21.33 -16.45
CA GLU A 242 5.61 -22.01 -17.30
C GLU A 242 5.15 -23.43 -17.65
N SER A 243 4.56 -24.14 -16.67
CA SER A 243 4.01 -25.48 -16.89
C SER A 243 2.87 -25.53 -17.91
N TRP A 244 2.23 -24.40 -18.22
CA TRP A 244 1.19 -24.26 -19.24
C TRP A 244 1.73 -23.87 -20.62
N GLY A 245 3.04 -23.70 -20.77
CA GLY A 245 3.69 -23.43 -22.06
C GLY A 245 3.47 -22.00 -22.58
N ILE A 246 3.26 -21.05 -21.67
CA ILE A 246 3.11 -19.63 -21.97
C ILE A 246 4.49 -18.95 -21.83
N GLU A 247 4.91 -18.15 -22.83
CA GLU A 247 6.23 -17.48 -22.86
C GLU A 247 6.50 -16.59 -21.64
N GLU A 248 7.74 -16.66 -21.14
CA GLU A 248 8.22 -16.23 -19.82
C GLU A 248 8.08 -14.71 -19.54
N THR A 249 8.37 -13.82 -20.49
CA THR A 249 8.62 -12.39 -20.15
C THR A 249 7.38 -11.52 -19.99
N VAL A 250 6.42 -11.59 -20.91
CA VAL A 250 5.19 -10.75 -20.84
C VAL A 250 4.25 -11.26 -19.75
N PHE A 251 4.26 -12.58 -19.50
CA PHE A 251 3.40 -13.18 -18.50
C PHE A 251 3.96 -13.03 -17.08
N GLY A 252 5.28 -13.18 -16.87
CA GLY A 252 5.90 -12.95 -15.55
C GLY A 252 5.60 -11.57 -14.99
N ALA A 253 5.74 -10.53 -15.81
CA ALA A 253 5.40 -9.16 -15.41
C ALA A 253 3.90 -8.96 -15.09
N THR A 254 3.02 -9.72 -15.76
CA THR A 254 1.57 -9.71 -15.49
C THR A 254 1.22 -10.39 -14.17
N VAL A 255 1.84 -11.53 -13.89
CA VAL A 255 1.71 -12.26 -12.61
C VAL A 255 2.19 -11.40 -11.46
N LEU A 256 3.39 -10.85 -11.60
CA LEU A 256 3.98 -9.93 -10.64
C LEU A 256 3.01 -8.80 -10.33
N THR A 257 2.52 -8.09 -11.35
CA THR A 257 1.54 -7.01 -11.17
C THR A 257 0.26 -7.47 -10.49
N LEU A 258 -0.22 -8.69 -10.78
CA LEU A 258 -1.41 -9.26 -10.15
C LEU A 258 -1.19 -9.58 -8.67
N VAL A 259 -0.03 -10.16 -8.31
CA VAL A 259 0.33 -10.47 -6.92
C VAL A 259 0.49 -9.18 -6.13
N LEU A 260 1.22 -8.19 -6.66
CA LEU A 260 1.36 -6.87 -6.04
C LEU A 260 0.00 -6.20 -5.84
N THR A 261 -0.88 -6.25 -6.86
CA THR A 261 -2.24 -5.69 -6.73
C THR A 261 -3.06 -6.43 -5.66
N PHE A 262 -2.91 -7.76 -5.56
CA PHE A 262 -3.60 -8.56 -4.56
C PHE A 262 -3.13 -8.24 -3.14
N GLU A 263 -1.83 -8.08 -2.93
CA GLU A 263 -1.25 -7.64 -1.65
C GLU A 263 -1.80 -6.28 -1.23
N ASN A 264 -1.76 -5.30 -2.14
CA ASN A 264 -2.32 -3.96 -1.94
C ASN A 264 -3.82 -3.99 -1.60
N LEU A 265 -4.59 -4.86 -2.27
CA LEU A 265 -6.00 -5.10 -1.98
C LEU A 265 -6.20 -5.61 -0.55
N LEU A 266 -5.38 -6.56 -0.08
CA LEU A 266 -5.48 -7.07 1.28
C LEU A 266 -5.13 -6.01 2.32
N LEU A 267 -4.03 -5.27 2.11
CA LEU A 267 -3.62 -4.16 2.98
C LEU A 267 -4.64 -3.03 3.06
N THR A 268 -5.53 -2.90 2.07
CA THR A 268 -6.57 -1.86 2.05
C THR A 268 -7.93 -2.37 2.52
N ILE A 269 -8.34 -3.57 2.10
CA ILE A 269 -9.67 -4.12 2.37
C ILE A 269 -9.75 -4.69 3.78
N GLU A 270 -8.71 -5.38 4.26
CA GLU A 270 -8.77 -6.05 5.56
C GLU A 270 -8.93 -5.07 6.73
N PRO A 271 -8.22 -3.91 6.78
CA PRO A 271 -8.49 -2.92 7.81
C PRO A 271 -9.92 -2.36 7.74
N VAL A 272 -10.44 -2.14 6.52
CA VAL A 272 -11.84 -1.72 6.30
C VAL A 272 -12.82 -2.79 6.79
N ARG A 273 -12.50 -4.09 6.65
CA ARG A 273 -13.29 -5.21 7.17
C ARG A 273 -13.24 -5.30 8.69
N ARG A 274 -12.10 -4.95 9.30
CA ARG A 274 -11.92 -4.91 10.76
C ARG A 274 -12.46 -3.64 11.42
N GLY A 275 -12.86 -2.65 10.64
CA GLY A 275 -13.41 -1.39 11.17
C GLY A 275 -12.34 -0.40 11.60
N ILE A 276 -11.13 -0.48 11.02
CA ILE A 276 -10.05 0.50 11.20
C ILE A 276 -9.61 0.96 9.80
N PRO A 277 -10.50 1.63 9.03
CA PRO A 277 -10.23 2.02 7.65
C PRO A 277 -9.04 2.98 7.51
N GLU A 278 -8.62 3.65 8.58
CA GLU A 278 -7.48 4.56 8.63
C GLU A 278 -6.18 3.86 8.25
N ILE A 279 -6.01 2.58 8.58
CA ILE A 279 -4.82 1.81 8.17
C ILE A 279 -4.83 1.60 6.65
N GLY A 280 -5.99 1.20 6.10
CA GLY A 280 -6.12 0.94 4.67
C GLY A 280 -5.94 2.20 3.83
N VAL A 281 -6.50 3.34 4.26
CA VAL A 281 -6.29 4.62 3.58
C VAL A 281 -4.88 5.16 3.81
N GLY A 282 -4.29 4.92 4.99
CA GLY A 282 -2.90 5.26 5.29
C GLY A 282 -1.91 4.52 4.38
N HIS A 283 -2.15 3.23 4.13
CA HIS A 283 -1.43 2.46 3.12
C HIS A 283 -1.58 3.10 1.73
N VAL A 284 -2.81 3.30 1.24
CA VAL A 284 -3.07 3.92 -0.08
C VAL A 284 -2.36 5.26 -0.25
N VAL A 285 -2.45 6.13 0.76
CA VAL A 285 -1.82 7.46 0.73
C VAL A 285 -0.30 7.36 0.77
N GLY A 286 0.23 6.54 1.70
CA GLY A 286 1.66 6.35 1.87
C GLY A 286 2.31 5.74 0.64
N SER A 287 1.74 4.65 0.12
CA SER A 287 2.19 3.93 -1.07
C SER A 287 2.25 4.86 -2.27
N VAL A 288 1.18 5.58 -2.61
CA VAL A 288 1.21 6.46 -3.79
C VAL A 288 2.26 7.56 -3.66
N ILE A 289 2.40 8.17 -2.48
CA ILE A 289 3.47 9.15 -2.23
C ILE A 289 4.83 8.48 -2.43
N PHE A 290 5.04 7.29 -1.88
CA PHE A 290 6.25 6.51 -2.01
C PHE A 290 6.57 6.13 -3.47
N SER A 291 5.62 5.55 -4.21
CA SER A 291 5.80 5.08 -5.58
C SER A 291 6.20 6.24 -6.49
N VAL A 292 5.55 7.41 -6.38
CA VAL A 292 5.86 8.59 -7.22
C VAL A 292 7.06 9.41 -6.74
N THR A 293 7.67 9.10 -5.60
CA THR A 293 8.84 9.83 -5.10
C THR A 293 10.01 8.88 -4.83
N ALA A 294 10.05 8.24 -3.67
CA ALA A 294 11.15 7.38 -3.28
C ALA A 294 11.38 6.22 -4.25
N ASN A 295 10.34 5.54 -4.76
CA ASN A 295 10.53 4.41 -5.67
C ASN A 295 11.15 4.84 -7.00
N VAL A 296 10.55 5.84 -7.69
CA VAL A 296 11.17 6.47 -8.88
C VAL A 296 12.57 7.01 -8.57
N GLY A 297 12.77 7.55 -7.37
CA GLY A 297 14.05 8.09 -6.94
C GLY A 297 15.14 7.03 -6.77
N VAL A 298 14.78 5.88 -6.21
CA VAL A 298 15.65 4.70 -6.06
C VAL A 298 16.01 4.12 -7.43
N ILE A 299 15.04 4.01 -8.34
CA ILE A 299 15.27 3.57 -9.72
C ILE A 299 16.30 4.48 -10.39
N ALA A 300 16.08 5.80 -10.35
CA ALA A 300 16.96 6.80 -10.94
C ALA A 300 18.36 6.85 -10.28
N PHE A 301 18.49 6.38 -9.04
CA PHE A 301 19.77 6.28 -8.35
C PHE A 301 20.60 5.10 -8.84
N VAL A 302 19.94 3.98 -9.19
CA VAL A 302 20.61 2.77 -9.68
C VAL A 302 20.95 2.87 -11.16
N ALA A 303 20.06 3.41 -11.97
CA ALA A 303 20.24 3.53 -13.41
C ALA A 303 19.70 4.87 -13.94
N GLU A 304 20.36 5.41 -14.97
CA GLU A 304 19.87 6.61 -15.64
C GLU A 304 18.68 6.24 -16.53
N VAL A 305 17.51 6.85 -16.26
CA VAL A 305 16.26 6.51 -16.95
C VAL A 305 15.95 7.57 -18.00
N THR A 306 15.83 7.18 -19.26
CA THR A 306 15.34 8.09 -20.31
C THR A 306 13.82 8.10 -20.28
N ILE A 307 13.19 9.26 -20.15
CA ILE A 307 11.74 9.34 -20.00
C ILE A 307 11.04 9.15 -21.35
N PRO A 308 10.20 8.11 -21.53
CA PRO A 308 9.43 7.95 -22.75
C PRO A 308 8.42 9.09 -22.92
N PRO A 309 8.17 9.58 -24.16
CA PRO A 309 7.19 10.64 -24.40
C PRO A 309 5.79 10.33 -23.85
N ALA A 310 5.39 9.05 -23.87
CA ALA A 310 4.13 8.56 -23.32
C ALA A 310 3.97 8.87 -21.83
N VAL A 311 5.07 8.84 -21.05
CA VAL A 311 5.04 9.17 -19.62
C VAL A 311 4.63 10.61 -19.42
N LEU A 312 5.21 11.54 -20.18
CA LEU A 312 4.91 12.97 -20.09
C LEU A 312 3.49 13.29 -20.54
N VAL A 313 3.03 12.73 -21.65
CA VAL A 313 1.75 13.12 -22.26
C VAL A 313 0.54 12.37 -21.72
N PHE A 314 0.74 11.19 -21.11
CA PHE A 314 -0.36 10.32 -20.72
C PHE A 314 -0.21 9.72 -19.32
N HIS A 315 0.86 8.96 -19.03
CA HIS A 315 0.94 8.22 -17.76
C HIS A 315 1.02 9.15 -16.54
N LEU A 316 1.90 10.16 -16.55
CA LEU A 316 2.01 11.12 -15.44
C LEU A 316 0.74 11.97 -15.28
N PRO A 317 0.13 12.55 -16.34
CA PRO A 317 -1.18 13.19 -16.23
C PRO A 317 -2.27 12.28 -15.66
N ALA A 318 -2.30 11.00 -16.04
CA ALA A 318 -3.25 10.04 -15.50
C ALA A 318 -3.05 9.81 -14.00
N VAL A 319 -1.80 9.65 -13.53
CA VAL A 319 -1.47 9.54 -12.11
C VAL A 319 -1.92 10.79 -11.35
N ILE A 320 -1.61 11.99 -11.86
CA ILE A 320 -2.02 13.26 -11.25
C ILE A 320 -3.55 13.34 -11.11
N VAL A 321 -4.28 13.04 -12.19
CA VAL A 321 -5.74 13.12 -12.21
C VAL A 321 -6.36 12.08 -11.28
N LEU A 322 -5.91 10.83 -11.34
CA LEU A 322 -6.49 9.74 -10.55
C LEU A 322 -6.22 9.94 -9.05
N THR A 323 -5.00 10.35 -8.69
CA THR A 323 -4.65 10.69 -7.30
C THR A 323 -5.42 11.90 -6.81
N ALA A 324 -5.61 12.94 -7.62
CA ALA A 324 -6.42 14.10 -7.24
C ALA A 324 -7.90 13.74 -7.03
N VAL A 325 -8.46 12.87 -7.88
CA VAL A 325 -9.84 12.36 -7.73
C VAL A 325 -9.95 11.50 -6.47
N ALA A 326 -8.99 10.60 -6.23
CA ALA A 326 -8.93 9.81 -5.01
C ALA A 326 -8.86 10.71 -3.76
N ALA A 327 -8.04 11.77 -3.79
CA ALA A 327 -7.93 12.72 -2.69
C ALA A 327 -9.26 13.45 -2.43
N ALA A 328 -9.95 13.88 -3.48
CA ALA A 328 -11.27 14.53 -3.36
C ALA A 328 -12.34 13.57 -2.81
N VAL A 329 -12.30 12.30 -3.23
CA VAL A 329 -13.18 11.24 -2.72
C VAL A 329 -12.92 10.99 -1.22
N ILE A 330 -11.66 10.88 -0.81
CA ILE A 330 -11.30 10.68 0.60
C ILE A 330 -11.70 11.92 1.43
N ALA A 331 -11.49 13.13 0.89
CA ALA A 331 -11.88 14.39 1.53
C ALA A 331 -13.39 14.53 1.78
N SER A 332 -14.23 13.72 1.12
CA SER A 332 -15.68 13.69 1.37
C SER A 332 -16.06 13.11 2.74
N GLY A 333 -15.12 12.52 3.47
CA GLY A 333 -15.32 11.95 4.81
C GLY A 333 -15.95 10.55 4.81
N ARG A 334 -16.39 10.05 3.64
CA ARG A 334 -16.94 8.70 3.52
C ARG A 334 -16.78 8.15 2.11
N LEU A 335 -16.13 7.00 1.97
CA LEU A 335 -16.05 6.29 0.70
C LEU A 335 -17.33 5.52 0.45
N ARG A 336 -18.02 5.84 -0.65
CA ARG A 336 -19.26 5.23 -1.10
C ARG A 336 -18.97 4.33 -2.31
N ARG A 337 -19.84 3.35 -2.58
CA ARG A 337 -19.74 2.49 -3.78
C ARG A 337 -19.64 3.29 -5.07
N GLY A 338 -20.36 4.40 -5.17
CA GLY A 338 -20.31 5.30 -6.33
C GLY A 338 -18.92 5.91 -6.57
N HIS A 339 -18.19 6.25 -5.49
CA HIS A 339 -16.81 6.71 -5.60
C HIS A 339 -15.90 5.59 -6.10
N GLY A 340 -16.09 4.37 -5.60
CA GLY A 340 -15.33 3.21 -6.07
C GLY A 340 -15.58 2.90 -7.55
N TYR A 341 -16.84 2.92 -8.01
CA TYR A 341 -17.13 2.76 -9.44
C TYR A 341 -16.51 3.88 -10.30
N ALA A 342 -16.45 5.12 -9.80
CA ALA A 342 -15.81 6.21 -10.52
C ALA A 342 -14.29 6.03 -10.64
N LEU A 343 -13.61 5.65 -9.55
CA LEU A 343 -12.17 5.37 -9.55
C LEU A 343 -11.82 4.16 -10.44
N ALA A 344 -12.55 3.06 -10.30
CA ALA A 344 -12.38 1.89 -11.16
C ALA A 344 -12.67 2.21 -12.63
N GLY A 345 -13.69 3.03 -12.90
CA GLY A 345 -14.01 3.50 -14.24
C GLY A 345 -12.88 4.34 -14.86
N LEU A 346 -12.26 5.23 -14.09
CA LEU A 346 -11.10 6.00 -14.54
C LEU A 346 -9.88 5.10 -14.79
N TYR A 347 -9.63 4.10 -13.93
CA TYR A 347 -8.56 3.14 -14.12
C TYR A 347 -8.75 2.28 -15.37
N VAL A 348 -9.98 1.79 -15.60
CA VAL A 348 -10.33 1.06 -16.83
C VAL A 348 -10.18 1.97 -18.06
N ALA A 349 -10.62 3.22 -17.98
CA ALA A 349 -10.45 4.18 -19.08
C ALA A 349 -8.96 4.44 -19.39
N TYR A 350 -8.12 4.57 -18.37
CA TYR A 350 -6.67 4.66 -18.52
C TYR A 350 -6.12 3.45 -19.28
N TRP A 351 -6.49 2.23 -18.85
CA TRP A 351 -6.04 0.99 -19.48
C TRP A 351 -6.48 0.85 -20.94
N LEU A 352 -7.73 1.22 -21.25
CA LEU A 352 -8.22 1.22 -22.62
C LEU A 352 -7.39 2.16 -23.50
N VAL A 353 -7.10 3.37 -23.03
CA VAL A 353 -6.27 4.32 -23.78
C VAL A 353 -4.83 3.84 -23.88
N ALA A 354 -4.24 3.30 -22.81
CA ALA A 354 -2.89 2.74 -22.81
C ALA A 354 -2.74 1.65 -23.90
N ILE A 355 -3.65 0.68 -23.90
CA ILE A 355 -3.62 -0.44 -24.84
C ILE A 355 -3.88 0.03 -26.28
N PHE A 356 -4.91 0.84 -26.53
CA PHE A 356 -5.32 1.18 -27.89
C PHE A 356 -4.55 2.33 -28.53
N ALA A 357 -4.04 3.28 -27.74
CA ALA A 357 -3.33 4.46 -28.27
C ALA A 357 -1.80 4.33 -28.21
N PHE A 358 -1.27 3.59 -27.23
CA PHE A 358 0.17 3.42 -27.02
C PHE A 358 0.67 2.00 -27.33
N GLY A 359 -0.23 1.07 -27.68
CA GLY A 359 0.13 -0.25 -28.21
C GLY A 359 0.73 -1.21 -27.19
N GLY A 360 0.62 -0.90 -25.89
CA GLY A 360 1.24 -1.69 -24.83
C GLY A 360 0.52 -1.58 -23.50
N VAL A 361 0.50 -2.71 -22.80
CA VAL A 361 0.32 -2.81 -21.35
C VAL A 361 1.54 -2.07 -20.72
N PRO A 362 1.42 -1.22 -19.69
CA PRO A 362 2.55 -0.62 -18.96
C PRO A 362 3.38 -1.64 -18.14
N ILE A 363 3.64 -2.81 -18.71
CA ILE A 363 4.62 -3.82 -18.28
C ILE A 363 5.41 -4.23 -19.53
N PRO A 364 6.69 -4.60 -19.38
CA PRO A 364 7.76 -4.21 -20.29
C PRO A 364 7.82 -5.14 -21.50
N GLY A 365 8.21 -4.57 -22.64
CA GLY A 365 8.84 -5.32 -23.72
C GLY A 365 10.35 -5.27 -23.58
#